data_AF-A0A1L7V1Z5-F1
#
_entry.id   AF-A0A1L7V1Z5-F1
#
_cell.length_a   1.000
_cell.length_b   1.000
_cell.length_c   1.000
_cell.angle_alpha   90.00
_cell.angle_beta   90.00
_cell.angle_gamma   90.00
#
_symmetry.space_group_name_H-M   'P 1'
#
loop_
_entity.id
_entity.type
_entity.pdbx_description
1 polymer ?
#
loop_
_entity_poly.entity_id
_entity_poly.type
_entity_poly.pdbx_seq_one_letter_code
_entity_poly.pdbx_strand_id
1 'polypeptide(L)'
;MAIIDINTILDPPMKLAAKLKDTLNAITPRLPNDIRDKHRWYQCTIQNATQFDIRLEDSYFNAGKYLTAPNLVGLYGQMTFTAYNDRFAASTGLSFSAHLGETHRSYFAIGPDALATGGFRAGVVESDSTKIGL
;
A
#
# COMPACT_ATOMS: atom_id res chain seq x y z
N MET A 1 -19.88 -19.86 17.93
CA MET A 1 -19.73 -20.32 16.54
C MET A 1 -20.66 -19.47 15.69
N ALA A 2 -20.15 -18.43 15.04
CA ALA A 2 -20.98 -17.49 14.28
C ALA A 2 -21.02 -17.95 12.82
N ILE A 3 -22.20 -18.38 12.38
CA ILE A 3 -22.51 -18.65 10.97
C ILE A 3 -22.70 -17.28 10.32
N ILE A 4 -21.89 -16.97 9.31
CA ILE A 4 -22.06 -15.76 8.50
C ILE A 4 -22.97 -16.15 7.33
N ASP A 5 -24.22 -15.71 7.37
CA ASP A 5 -25.16 -15.80 6.25
C ASP A 5 -24.71 -14.86 5.13
N ILE A 6 -24.24 -15.42 4.02
CA ILE A 6 -24.05 -14.66 2.78
C ILE A 6 -25.42 -14.59 2.11
N ASN A 7 -26.25 -13.62 2.55
CA ASN A 7 -27.40 -13.20 1.79
C ASN A 7 -26.91 -12.55 0.49
N THR A 8 -26.83 -13.37 -0.57
CA THR A 8 -26.72 -12.95 -1.98
C THR A 8 -27.98 -12.19 -2.39
N ILE A 9 -28.11 -10.96 -1.92
CA ILE A 9 -28.87 -9.94 -2.64
C ILE A 9 -27.82 -9.22 -3.46
N LEU A 10 -27.87 -9.42 -4.78
CA LEU A 10 -27.08 -8.66 -5.75
C LEU A 10 -27.46 -7.18 -5.61
N ASP A 11 -26.77 -6.47 -4.73
CA ASP A 11 -26.90 -5.02 -4.63
C ASP A 11 -26.61 -4.42 -6.01
N PRO A 12 -27.43 -3.49 -6.52
CA PRO A 12 -27.17 -2.80 -7.77
C PRO A 12 -25.73 -2.26 -7.77
N PRO A 13 -25.01 -2.31 -8.91
CA PRO A 13 -23.58 -1.96 -8.98
C PRO A 13 -23.23 -0.62 -8.33
N MET A 14 -24.14 0.37 -8.36
CA MET A 14 -23.97 1.66 -7.69
C MET A 14 -23.99 1.58 -6.16
N LYS A 15 -24.85 0.74 -5.56
CA LYS A 15 -24.89 0.54 -4.10
C LYS A 15 -23.65 -0.19 -3.64
N LEU A 16 -23.18 -1.18 -4.41
CA LEU A 16 -21.92 -1.84 -4.14
C LEU A 16 -20.74 -0.86 -4.25
N ALA A 17 -20.70 -0.02 -5.29
CA ALA A 17 -19.67 1.00 -5.45
C ALA A 17 -19.68 2.04 -4.31
N ALA A 18 -20.86 2.50 -3.89
CA ALA A 18 -21.00 3.41 -2.76
C ALA A 18 -20.55 2.76 -1.45
N LYS A 19 -21.00 1.53 -1.17
CA LYS A 19 -20.63 0.78 0.04
C LYS A 19 -19.15 0.39 0.06
N LEU A 20 -18.57 0.06 -1.09
CA LEU A 20 -17.13 -0.12 -1.27
C LEU A 20 -16.39 1.18 -1.00
N LYS A 21 -16.86 2.31 -1.56
CA LYS A 21 -16.27 3.63 -1.32
C LYS A 21 -16.35 4.04 0.15
N ASP A 22 -17.47 3.80 0.82
CA ASP A 22 -17.67 4.12 2.23
C ASP A 22 -16.82 3.22 3.13
N THR A 23 -16.68 1.93 2.78
CA THR A 23 -15.81 0.99 3.48
C THR A 23 -14.34 1.34 3.27
N LEU A 24 -13.94 1.67 2.04
CA LEU A 24 -12.62 2.20 1.72
C LEU A 24 -12.34 3.47 2.52
N ASN A 25 -13.28 4.42 2.58
CA ASN A 25 -13.12 5.66 3.34
C ASN A 25 -13.04 5.43 4.84
N ALA A 26 -13.77 4.44 5.38
CA ALA A 26 -13.75 4.09 6.80
C ALA A 26 -12.43 3.43 7.23
N ILE A 27 -11.78 2.70 6.31
CA ILE A 27 -10.51 1.99 6.58
C ILE A 27 -9.30 2.85 6.19
N THR A 28 -9.47 3.83 5.30
CA THR A 28 -8.37 4.68 4.84
C THR A 28 -7.97 5.67 5.94
N PRO A 29 -6.72 5.62 6.42
CA PRO A 29 -6.24 6.57 7.41
C PRO A 29 -6.36 8.00 6.90
N ARG A 30 -6.71 8.91 7.82
CA ARG A 30 -6.91 10.32 7.51
C ARG A 30 -5.67 10.89 6.83
N LEU A 31 -5.88 11.50 5.68
CA LEU A 31 -4.83 12.17 4.93
C LEU A 31 -4.14 13.24 5.80
N PRO A 32 -2.81 13.29 5.87
CA PRO A 32 -2.08 14.38 6.51
C PRO A 32 -2.47 15.72 5.89
N ASN A 33 -2.71 16.75 6.70
CA ASN A 33 -3.11 18.07 6.18
C ASN A 33 -2.05 18.65 5.23
N ASP A 34 -0.77 18.42 5.54
CA ASP A 34 0.40 18.93 4.81
C ASP A 34 0.51 18.43 3.36
N ILE A 35 -0.27 17.41 3.01
CA ILE A 35 -0.26 16.85 1.66
C ILE A 35 -1.25 17.50 0.71
N ARG A 36 -2.26 18.19 1.25
CA ARG A 36 -3.30 18.86 0.44
C ARG A 36 -2.73 19.95 -0.45
N ASP A 37 -1.64 20.56 0.00
CA ASP A 37 -0.93 21.62 -0.73
C ASP A 37 0.10 21.05 -1.74
N LYS A 38 0.22 19.72 -1.84
CA LYS A 38 1.14 19.07 -2.79
C LYS A 38 0.44 18.80 -4.10
N HIS A 39 1.13 19.13 -5.19
CA HIS A 39 0.55 19.05 -6.52
C HIS A 39 0.25 17.61 -6.95
N ARG A 40 1.07 16.66 -6.50
CA ARG A 40 0.88 15.21 -6.69
C ARG A 40 1.36 14.45 -5.47
N TRP A 41 0.59 13.47 -5.06
CA TRP A 41 0.91 12.63 -3.92
C TRP A 41 0.15 11.32 -4.01
N TYR A 42 0.64 10.32 -3.30
CA TYR A 42 -0.10 9.09 -3.07
C TYR A 42 0.04 8.69 -1.60
N GLN A 43 -0.99 8.01 -1.10
CA GLN A 43 -0.99 7.36 0.21
C GLN A 43 -1.21 5.87 -0.03
N CYS A 44 -0.35 5.05 0.53
CA CYS A 44 -0.41 3.60 0.41
C CYS A 44 -0.56 2.98 1.80
N THR A 45 -1.51 2.05 1.94
CA THR A 45 -1.70 1.27 3.16
C THR A 45 -1.33 -0.17 2.86
N ILE A 46 -0.42 -0.73 3.66
CA ILE A 46 -0.10 -2.16 3.65
C ILE A 46 -0.75 -2.79 4.88
N GLN A 47 -1.63 -3.75 4.64
CA GLN A 47 -2.23 -4.57 5.69
C GLN A 47 -1.53 -5.92 5.72
N ASN A 48 -0.92 -6.24 6.87
CA ASN A 48 -0.39 -7.56 7.12
C ASN A 48 -1.54 -8.47 7.55
N ALA A 49 -1.90 -9.45 6.73
CA ALA A 49 -2.92 -10.46 7.07
C ALA A 49 -2.30 -11.74 7.67
N THR A 50 -1.03 -11.69 8.08
CA THR A 50 -0.26 -12.86 8.51
C THR A 50 0.28 -12.70 9.94
N GLN A 51 0.74 -13.82 10.50
CA GLN A 51 1.42 -13.88 11.80
C GLN A 51 2.93 -13.55 11.72
N PHE A 52 3.41 -13.09 10.56
CA PHE A 52 4.82 -12.85 10.32
C PHE A 52 5.09 -11.35 10.23
N ASP A 53 6.20 -10.88 10.77
CA ASP A 53 6.59 -9.48 10.62
C ASP A 53 6.95 -9.19 9.17
N ILE A 54 6.42 -8.09 8.64
CA ILE A 54 6.81 -7.54 7.35
C ILE A 54 7.75 -6.36 7.61
N ARG A 55 8.94 -6.43 7.02
CA ARG A 55 9.99 -5.42 7.17
C ARG A 55 10.28 -4.78 5.83
N LEU A 56 10.50 -3.47 5.86
CA LEU A 56 11.08 -2.76 4.73
C LEU A 56 12.57 -3.10 4.64
N GLU A 57 13.00 -3.59 3.47
CA GLU A 57 14.41 -3.88 3.20
C GLU A 57 15.10 -2.70 2.54
N ASP A 58 14.46 -2.11 1.53
CA ASP A 58 15.00 -0.99 0.77
C ASP A 58 13.86 -0.18 0.13
N SER A 59 14.17 1.06 -0.22
CA SER A 59 13.29 1.89 -1.03
C SER A 59 14.06 2.82 -1.95
N TYR A 60 13.61 2.91 -3.19
CA TYR A 60 14.18 3.76 -4.22
C TYR A 60 13.12 4.74 -4.74
N PHE A 61 13.50 6.01 -4.89
CA PHE A 61 12.67 7.00 -5.56
C PHE A 61 13.17 7.24 -6.98
N ASN A 62 12.29 7.01 -7.95
CA ASN A 62 12.50 7.56 -9.29
C ASN A 62 12.13 9.05 -9.32
N ALA A 63 11.11 9.47 -8.56
CA ALA A 63 10.72 10.88 -8.39
C ALA A 63 9.97 11.11 -7.07
N GLY A 64 10.19 12.26 -6.44
CA GLY A 64 9.52 12.63 -5.19
C GLY A 64 10.25 12.21 -3.92
N LYS A 65 9.57 12.30 -2.79
CA LYS A 65 10.09 11.95 -1.46
C LYS A 65 8.98 11.58 -0.50
N TYR A 66 9.32 10.87 0.57
CA TYR A 66 8.37 10.58 1.64
C TYR A 66 7.96 11.86 2.38
N LEU A 67 6.67 11.95 2.68
CA LEU A 67 6.16 12.77 3.79
C LEU A 67 6.18 11.91 5.07
N THR A 68 5.64 10.70 4.96
CA THR A 68 5.67 9.67 6.00
C THR A 68 6.31 8.44 5.39
N ALA A 69 7.48 8.06 5.91
CA ALA A 69 8.19 6.88 5.42
C ALA A 69 7.52 5.58 5.90
N PRO A 70 7.58 4.50 5.11
CA PRO A 70 7.16 3.17 5.53
C PRO A 70 7.97 2.68 6.73
N ASN A 71 7.35 1.84 7.55
CA ASN A 71 7.95 1.27 8.75
C ASN A 71 7.63 -0.23 8.85
N LEU A 72 8.12 -0.89 9.90
CA LEU A 72 7.79 -2.28 10.18
C LEU A 72 6.26 -2.47 10.37
N VAL A 73 5.72 -3.53 9.77
CA VAL A 73 4.33 -3.95 9.96
C VAL A 73 4.33 -5.22 10.79
N GLY A 74 3.90 -5.08 12.04
CA GLY A 74 3.75 -6.21 12.96
C GLY A 74 2.63 -7.17 12.55
N LEU A 75 2.50 -8.25 13.31
CA LEU A 75 1.50 -9.30 13.11
C LEU A 75 0.08 -8.72 13.05
N TYR A 76 -0.67 -9.10 12.01
CA TYR A 76 -2.04 -8.61 11.78
C TYR A 76 -2.19 -7.08 11.78
N GLY A 77 -1.07 -6.37 11.64
CA GLY A 77 -1.01 -4.93 11.71
C GLY A 77 -1.25 -4.28 10.36
N GLN A 78 -1.27 -2.96 10.36
CA GLN A 78 -1.25 -2.17 9.14
C GLN A 78 -0.26 -1.03 9.29
N MET A 79 0.32 -0.63 8.16
CA MET A 79 1.04 0.64 8.08
C MET A 79 0.47 1.47 6.95
N THR A 80 0.67 2.78 7.07
CA THR A 80 0.40 3.71 5.99
C THR A 80 1.61 4.59 5.79
N PHE A 81 2.04 4.70 4.54
CA PHE A 81 3.10 5.61 4.15
C PHE A 81 2.61 6.48 3.00
N THR A 82 3.30 7.61 2.86
CA THR A 82 2.82 8.69 2.02
C THR A 82 4.00 9.37 1.37
N ALA A 83 3.92 9.56 0.06
CA ALA A 83 4.93 10.27 -0.70
C ALA A 83 4.30 11.34 -1.59
N TYR A 84 5.10 12.34 -1.93
CA TYR A 84 4.68 13.47 -2.74
C TYR A 84 5.77 13.87 -3.72
N ASN A 85 5.37 14.60 -4.75
CA ASN A 85 6.29 15.10 -5.76
C ASN A 85 7.19 16.20 -5.18
N ASP A 86 8.47 16.17 -5.54
CA ASP A 86 9.37 17.31 -5.40
C ASP A 86 9.30 18.20 -6.66
N ARG A 87 9.09 17.60 -7.83
CA ARG A 87 8.97 18.25 -9.14
C ARG A 87 7.77 17.76 -9.95
N PHE A 88 7.94 16.73 -10.78
CA PHE A 88 6.99 16.38 -11.86
C PHE A 88 6.16 15.11 -11.63
N ALA A 89 6.66 14.16 -10.85
CA ALA A 89 6.00 12.89 -10.55
C ALA A 89 6.28 12.46 -9.10
N ALA A 90 5.52 11.48 -8.61
CA ALA A 90 5.82 10.77 -7.36
C ALA A 90 5.82 9.27 -7.68
N SER A 91 7.01 8.67 -7.78
CA SER A 91 7.21 7.31 -8.24
C SER A 91 8.31 6.64 -7.44
N THR A 92 7.98 5.49 -6.87
CA THR A 92 8.80 4.86 -5.83
C THR A 92 8.74 3.34 -5.98
N GLY A 93 9.85 2.67 -5.74
CA GLY A 93 9.92 1.22 -5.56
C GLY A 93 10.27 0.89 -4.12
N LEU A 94 9.56 -0.06 -3.52
CA LEU A 94 9.77 -0.50 -2.15
C LEU A 94 9.94 -2.01 -2.13
N SER A 95 11.01 -2.51 -1.53
CA SER A 95 11.20 -3.94 -1.31
C SER A 95 10.97 -4.30 0.16
N PHE A 96 10.22 -5.36 0.38
CA PHE A 96 9.85 -5.88 1.69
C PHE A 96 10.28 -7.33 1.85
N SER A 97 10.46 -7.73 3.10
CA SER A 97 10.61 -9.13 3.49
C SER A 97 9.58 -9.52 4.54
N ALA A 98 8.98 -10.69 4.40
CA ALA A 98 8.18 -11.34 5.42
C ALA A 98 9.04 -12.39 6.15
N HIS A 99 9.14 -12.27 7.47
CA HIS A 99 9.97 -13.15 8.29
C HIS A 99 9.17 -14.39 8.74
N LEU A 100 9.29 -15.49 7.98
CA LEU A 100 8.56 -16.74 8.24
C LEU A 100 9.15 -17.58 9.40
N GLY A 101 10.38 -17.26 9.82
CA GLY A 101 11.10 -17.88 10.92
C GLY A 101 12.49 -17.28 11.06
N GLU A 102 13.39 -17.93 11.80
CA GLU A 102 14.77 -17.43 11.98
C GLU A 102 15.59 -17.42 10.68
N THR A 103 15.33 -18.38 9.80
CA THR A 103 16.15 -18.64 8.59
C THR A 103 15.41 -18.41 7.28
N HIS A 104 14.09 -18.33 7.30
CA HIS A 104 13.26 -18.25 6.09
C HIS A 104 12.63 -16.87 5.95
N ARG A 105 12.81 -16.29 4.76
CA ARG A 105 12.23 -14.99 4.38
C ARG A 105 11.59 -15.13 2.99
N SER A 106 10.44 -14.52 2.82
CA SER A 106 9.82 -14.30 1.51
C SER A 106 9.94 -12.83 1.17
N TYR A 107 10.21 -12.50 -0.10
CA TYR A 107 10.40 -11.13 -0.53
C TYR A 107 9.31 -10.69 -1.51
N PHE A 108 8.94 -9.43 -1.42
CA PHE A 108 8.04 -8.81 -2.39
C PHE A 108 8.39 -7.34 -2.57
N ALA A 109 8.12 -6.81 -3.74
CA ALA A 109 8.30 -5.42 -4.07
C ALA A 109 6.96 -4.77 -4.43
N ILE A 110 6.82 -3.49 -4.09
CA ILE A 110 5.66 -2.67 -4.44
C ILE A 110 6.17 -1.43 -5.17
N GLY A 111 5.57 -1.15 -6.33
CA GLY A 111 5.87 0.05 -7.13
C GLY A 111 4.65 0.95 -7.29
N PRO A 112 4.40 1.91 -6.39
CA PRO A 112 3.43 2.98 -6.60
C PRO A 112 3.97 4.07 -7.53
N ASP A 113 3.14 4.52 -8.46
CA ASP A 113 3.44 5.59 -9.40
C ASP A 113 2.24 6.54 -9.59
N ALA A 114 2.45 7.81 -9.26
CA ALA A 114 1.54 8.91 -9.51
C ALA A 114 2.06 9.77 -10.67
N LEU A 115 1.59 9.45 -11.88
CA LEU A 115 2.07 9.99 -13.14
C LEU A 115 1.66 11.45 -13.37
N ALA A 116 2.49 12.17 -14.14
CA ALA A 116 2.24 13.56 -14.56
C ALA A 116 0.96 13.73 -15.42
N THR A 117 0.57 12.70 -16.17
CA THR A 117 -0.58 12.75 -17.10
C THR A 117 -1.93 12.48 -16.44
N GLY A 118 -1.97 12.33 -15.11
CA GLY A 118 -3.20 12.03 -14.38
C GLY A 118 -3.49 10.54 -14.39
N GLY A 119 -3.07 9.85 -13.33
CA GLY A 119 -3.27 8.42 -13.17
C GLY A 119 -2.42 7.88 -12.02
N PHE A 120 -2.95 6.87 -11.35
CA PHE A 120 -2.25 6.13 -10.31
C PHE A 120 -2.06 4.70 -10.77
N ARG A 121 -0.84 4.20 -10.71
CA ARG A 121 -0.51 2.81 -10.97
C ARG A 121 0.16 2.24 -9.73
N ALA A 122 -0.14 0.99 -9.43
CA ALA A 122 0.56 0.24 -8.41
C ALA A 122 0.77 -1.17 -8.92
N GLY A 123 1.97 -1.71 -8.73
CA GLY A 123 2.29 -3.10 -9.01
C GLY A 123 2.86 -3.77 -7.76
N VAL A 124 2.64 -5.08 -7.64
CA VAL A 124 3.28 -5.92 -6.63
C VAL A 124 3.94 -7.08 -7.35
N VAL A 125 5.17 -7.39 -6.97
CA VAL A 125 5.94 -8.53 -7.49
C VAL A 125 6.45 -9.33 -6.31
N GLU A 126 6.16 -10.62 -6.27
CA GLU A 126 6.77 -11.56 -5.33
C GLU A 126 8.00 -12.18 -5.98
N SER A 127 9.08 -12.37 -5.21
CA SER A 127 10.29 -13.01 -5.70
C SER A 127 11.05 -13.70 -4.57
N ASP A 128 11.76 -14.79 -4.90
CA ASP A 128 12.71 -15.42 -3.99
C ASP A 128 14.00 -14.59 -3.81
N SER A 129 14.13 -13.46 -4.51
CA SER A 129 15.27 -12.54 -4.42
C SER A 129 14.85 -11.08 -4.51
N THR A 130 15.28 -10.25 -3.55
CA THR A 130 15.03 -8.79 -3.53
C THR A 130 15.57 -8.04 -4.75
N LYS A 131 16.51 -8.62 -5.49
CA LYS A 131 17.25 -7.94 -6.57
C LYS A 131 16.75 -8.20 -7.99
N ILE A 132 15.86 -9.18 -8.20
CA ILE A 132 15.49 -9.64 -9.55
C ILE A 132 14.13 -9.07 -10.00
N GLY A 133 13.41 -8.37 -9.11
CA GLY A 133 12.06 -7.86 -9.35
C GLY A 133 11.94 -6.33 -9.45
N LEU A 134 12.87 -5.65 -10.14
CA LEU A 134 12.75 -4.25 -10.54
C LEU A 134 13.36 -4.02 -11.93
#